data_AF-A0A8D5A6E9-F1
#
_entry.id   AF-A0A8D5A6E9-F1
#
_cell.length_a   1.000
_cell.length_b   1.000
_cell.length_c   1.000
_cell.angle_alpha   90.00
_cell.angle_beta   90.00
_cell.angle_gamma   90.00
#
_symmetry.space_group_name_H-M   'P 1'
#
loop_
_entity.id
_entity.type
_entity.pdbx_description
1 polymer ?
#
loop_
_entity_poly.entity_id
_entity_poly.type
_entity_poly.pdbx_seq_one_letter_code
_entity_poly.pdbx_strand_id
1 'polypeptide(L)'
;MWNGTESIAHKIASEIHAQSPDTVVKVFNIAKSDKNEVMTEVFKSKAIAVGSPTVGCSILSSVAGWLEFLKQLKFKNKRAAAFGCYGWSGESVKILQAKLKEAGFDVIDDNIRSQWNPEESDYAAVPELVKHLLG
;
A
#
# COMPACT_ATOMS: atom_id res chain seq x y z
N MET A 1 7.92 -2.01 -11.43
CA MET A 1 9.11 -2.54 -12.11
C MET A 1 8.83 -3.92 -12.70
N TRP A 2 8.36 -4.90 -11.91
CA TRP A 2 8.14 -6.28 -12.39
C TRP A 2 6.73 -6.84 -12.10
N ASN A 3 5.76 -5.96 -11.88
CA ASN A 3 4.35 -6.27 -11.61
C ASN A 3 4.06 -7.20 -10.40
N GLY A 4 5.05 -7.71 -9.66
CA GLY A 4 4.82 -8.50 -8.44
C GLY A 4 4.02 -7.72 -7.39
N THR A 5 4.47 -6.51 -7.04
CA THR A 5 3.74 -5.65 -6.10
C THR A 5 2.37 -5.22 -6.64
N GLU A 6 2.24 -5.07 -7.97
CA GLU A 6 0.96 -4.77 -8.62
C GLU A 6 -0.03 -5.94 -8.48
N SER A 7 0.45 -7.17 -8.63
CA SER A 7 -0.37 -8.37 -8.44
C SER A 7 -0.92 -8.47 -7.01
N ILE A 8 -0.08 -8.19 -6.00
CA ILE A 8 -0.52 -8.10 -4.60
C ILE A 8 -1.59 -7.01 -4.43
N ALA A 9 -1.41 -5.83 -5.04
CA ALA A 9 -2.37 -4.74 -4.97
C ALA A 9 -3.75 -5.15 -5.53
N HIS A 10 -3.77 -5.85 -6.67
CA HIS A 10 -5.01 -6.36 -7.25
C HIS A 10 -5.67 -7.43 -6.40
N LYS A 11 -4.89 -8.30 -5.76
CA LYS A 11 -5.42 -9.30 -4.82
C LYS A 11 -6.03 -8.63 -3.58
N ILE A 12 -5.37 -7.64 -2.99
CA ILE A 12 -5.92 -6.82 -1.89
C ILE A 12 -7.23 -6.16 -2.33
N ALA A 13 -7.27 -5.57 -3.52
CA ALA A 13 -8.49 -4.91 -4.03
C ALA A 13 -9.66 -5.90 -4.19
N SER A 14 -9.38 -7.09 -4.73
CA SER A 14 -10.37 -8.15 -4.92
C SER A 14 -10.90 -8.66 -3.58
N GLU A 15 -10.00 -8.79 -2.60
CA GLU A 15 -10.33 -9.27 -1.27
C GLU A 15 -11.15 -8.24 -0.46
N ILE A 16 -10.84 -6.94 -0.59
CA ILE A 16 -11.67 -5.87 -0.01
C ILE A 16 -13.10 -5.95 -0.54
N HIS A 17 -13.26 -6.14 -1.86
CA HIS A 17 -14.59 -6.27 -2.45
C HIS A 17 -15.33 -7.52 -1.97
N ALA A 18 -14.61 -8.63 -1.76
CA ALA A 18 -15.20 -9.87 -1.24
C ALA A 18 -15.67 -9.73 0.21
N GLN A 19 -14.89 -9.06 1.07
CA GLN A 19 -15.22 -8.88 2.50
C GLN A 19 -16.17 -7.71 2.75
N SER A 20 -16.14 -6.68 1.91
CA SER A 20 -16.99 -5.49 2.00
C SER A 20 -17.46 -5.06 0.61
N PRO A 21 -18.55 -5.66 0.08
CA PRO A 21 -19.04 -5.39 -1.28
C PRO A 21 -19.42 -3.93 -1.54
N ASP A 22 -19.87 -3.21 -0.50
CA ASP A 22 -20.24 -1.79 -0.59
C ASP A 22 -19.04 -0.84 -0.62
N THR A 23 -17.83 -1.33 -0.32
CA THR A 23 -16.63 -0.52 -0.31
C THR A 23 -16.12 -0.29 -1.73
N VAL A 24 -16.07 0.99 -2.14
CA VAL A 24 -15.48 1.39 -3.42
C VAL A 24 -13.95 1.35 -3.31
N VAL A 25 -13.32 0.49 -4.12
CA VAL A 25 -11.85 0.37 -4.19
C VAL A 25 -11.33 1.07 -5.44
N LYS A 26 -10.26 1.85 -5.28
CA LYS A 26 -9.51 2.47 -6.37
C LYS A 26 -8.05 2.03 -6.31
N VAL A 27 -7.55 1.51 -7.43
CA VAL A 27 -6.15 1.05 -7.56
C VAL A 27 -5.40 2.02 -8.46
N PHE A 28 -4.28 2.55 -7.97
CA PHE A 28 -3.46 3.52 -8.70
C PHE A 28 -2.01 3.04 -8.80
N ASN A 29 -1.40 3.34 -9.94
CA ASN A 29 0.05 3.21 -10.11
C ASN A 29 0.67 4.60 -10.01
N ILE A 30 1.31 4.91 -8.87
CA ILE A 30 1.88 6.23 -8.57
C ILE A 30 2.84 6.74 -9.65
N ALA A 31 3.51 5.85 -10.39
CA ALA A 31 4.43 6.25 -11.47
C ALA A 31 3.70 6.65 -12.78
N LYS A 32 2.43 6.27 -12.94
CA LYS A 32 1.63 6.48 -14.16
C LYS A 32 0.39 7.36 -13.94
N SER A 33 0.02 7.62 -12.70
CA SER A 33 -1.17 8.40 -12.33
C SER A 33 -0.83 9.86 -12.02
N ASP A 34 -1.79 10.76 -12.21
CA ASP A 34 -1.66 12.14 -11.74
C ASP A 34 -1.66 12.19 -10.21
N LYS A 35 -0.72 12.94 -9.63
CA LYS A 35 -0.54 12.97 -8.18
C LYS A 35 -1.73 13.63 -7.48
N ASN A 36 -2.37 14.63 -8.09
CA ASN A 36 -3.50 15.34 -7.47
C ASN A 36 -4.77 14.49 -7.51
N GLU A 37 -4.96 13.70 -8.58
CA GLU A 37 -6.04 12.71 -8.65
C GLU A 37 -5.90 11.68 -7.53
N VAL A 38 -4.70 11.11 -7.34
CA VAL A 38 -4.46 10.15 -6.25
C VAL A 38 -4.75 10.79 -4.88
N MET A 39 -4.29 12.02 -4.63
CA MET A 39 -4.56 12.71 -3.37
C MET A 39 -6.05 12.98 -3.13
N THR A 40 -6.79 13.28 -4.20
CA THR A 40 -8.24 13.48 -4.13
C THR A 40 -8.95 12.20 -3.69
N GLU A 41 -8.54 11.06 -4.22
CA GLU A 41 -9.10 9.78 -3.79
C GLU A 41 -8.68 9.41 -2.37
N VAL A 42 -7.41 9.65 -1.98
CA VAL A 42 -6.98 9.48 -0.57
C VAL A 42 -7.81 10.32 0.39
N PHE A 43 -8.14 11.56 0.02
CA PHE A 43 -9.00 12.43 0.83
C PHE A 43 -10.39 11.82 1.04
N LYS A 44 -10.99 11.21 0.01
CA LYS A 44 -12.30 10.55 0.09
C LYS A 44 -12.26 9.20 0.82
N SER A 45 -11.14 8.50 0.78
CA SER A 45 -11.00 7.16 1.36
C SER A 45 -10.91 7.16 2.89
N LYS A 46 -11.43 6.09 3.53
CA LYS A 46 -11.24 5.84 4.97
C LYS A 46 -9.92 5.12 5.27
N ALA A 47 -9.43 4.34 4.33
CA ALA A 47 -8.20 3.56 4.46
C ALA A 47 -7.42 3.57 3.14
N ILE A 48 -6.10 3.39 3.21
CA ILE A 48 -5.23 3.25 2.04
C ILE A 48 -4.30 2.05 2.20
N ALA A 49 -4.00 1.35 1.11
CA ALA A 49 -2.95 0.34 1.08
C ALA A 49 -1.85 0.83 0.12
N VAL A 50 -0.62 0.97 0.62
CA VAL A 50 0.50 1.52 -0.17
C VAL A 50 1.53 0.44 -0.45
N GLY A 51 1.82 0.26 -1.73
CA GLY A 51 2.74 -0.75 -2.23
C GLY A 51 4.04 -0.17 -2.77
N SER A 52 5.18 -0.79 -2.47
CA SER A 52 6.43 -0.51 -3.18
C SER A 52 7.38 -1.71 -3.20
N PRO A 53 7.99 -2.06 -4.35
CA PRO A 53 9.09 -2.98 -4.35
C PRO A 53 10.32 -2.38 -3.65
N THR A 54 11.21 -3.23 -3.15
CA THR A 54 12.51 -2.79 -2.63
C THR A 54 13.49 -2.53 -3.77
N VAL A 55 14.02 -1.31 -3.85
CA VAL A 55 15.02 -0.87 -4.83
C VAL A 55 16.10 -0.06 -4.10
N GLY A 56 17.36 -0.46 -4.23
CA GLY A 56 18.48 0.23 -3.58
C GLY A 56 18.34 0.33 -2.05
N CYS A 57 17.88 -0.75 -1.41
CA CYS A 57 17.55 -0.80 0.03
C CYS A 57 16.51 0.24 0.46
N SER A 58 15.66 0.68 -0.46
CA SER A 58 14.65 1.71 -0.26
C SER A 58 13.38 1.41 -1.07
N ILE A 59 12.45 2.37 -1.08
CA ILE A 59 11.22 2.38 -1.89
C ILE A 59 11.48 3.03 -3.26
N LEU A 60 10.57 2.83 -4.21
CA LEU A 60 10.60 3.55 -5.49
C LEU A 60 10.58 5.07 -5.28
N SER A 61 11.40 5.79 -6.05
CA SER A 61 11.50 7.26 -5.98
C SER A 61 10.16 7.96 -6.26
N SER A 62 9.32 7.39 -7.14
CA SER A 62 7.96 7.87 -7.40
C SER A 62 7.08 7.80 -6.15
N VAL A 63 7.15 6.70 -5.40
CA VAL A 63 6.42 6.51 -4.14
C VAL A 63 6.98 7.39 -3.04
N ALA A 64 8.31 7.54 -2.95
CA ALA A 64 8.94 8.43 -1.99
C ALA A 64 8.49 9.88 -2.15
N GLY A 65 8.55 10.42 -3.37
CA GLY A 65 8.11 11.80 -3.63
C GLY A 65 6.61 12.00 -3.39
N TRP A 66 5.79 10.98 -3.68
CA TRP A 66 4.36 11.03 -3.38
C TRP A 66 4.08 10.99 -1.87
N LEU A 67 4.81 10.21 -1.08
CA LEU A 67 4.67 10.18 0.38
C LEU A 67 5.03 11.51 1.05
N GLU A 68 6.03 12.21 0.54
CA GLU A 68 6.36 13.55 1.05
C GLU A 68 5.21 14.54 0.76
N PHE A 69 4.60 14.47 -0.42
CA PHE A 69 3.40 15.25 -0.70
C PHE A 69 2.22 14.84 0.19
N LEU A 70 2.03 13.54 0.41
CA LEU A 70 0.98 12.99 1.28
C LEU A 70 1.09 13.55 2.71
N LYS A 71 2.30 13.59 3.26
CA LYS A 71 2.60 14.11 4.59
C LYS A 71 2.25 15.59 4.74
N GLN A 72 2.44 16.40 3.70
CA GLN A 72 2.12 17.82 3.73
C GLN A 72 0.60 18.09 3.86
N LEU A 73 -0.23 17.19 3.36
CA LEU A 73 -1.69 17.31 3.41
C LEU A 73 -2.29 17.00 4.79
N LYS A 74 -1.52 16.36 5.69
CA LYS A 74 -1.88 16.12 7.09
C LYS A 74 -3.27 15.49 7.26
N PHE A 75 -3.54 14.42 6.49
CA PHE A 75 -4.79 13.68 6.64
C PHE A 75 -4.93 13.11 8.07
N LYS A 76 -6.17 13.00 8.54
CA LYS A 76 -6.51 12.49 9.88
C LYS A 76 -7.56 11.41 9.78
N ASN A 77 -7.60 10.53 10.79
CA ASN A 77 -8.60 9.47 10.93
C ASN A 77 -8.64 8.54 9.71
N LYS A 78 -7.46 8.22 9.17
CA LYS A 78 -7.31 7.29 8.03
C LYS A 78 -6.40 6.15 8.43
N ARG A 79 -6.83 4.93 8.10
CA ARG A 79 -6.02 3.73 8.28
C ARG A 79 -5.09 3.51 7.10
N ALA A 80 -3.96 2.85 7.34
CA ALA A 80 -3.05 2.48 6.27
C ALA A 80 -2.44 1.09 6.46
N ALA A 81 -2.19 0.40 5.34
CA ALA A 81 -1.41 -0.83 5.27
C ALA A 81 -0.25 -0.66 4.29
N ALA A 82 0.83 -1.42 4.49
CA ALA A 82 1.98 -1.44 3.61
C ALA A 82 2.21 -2.84 3.04
N PHE A 83 2.60 -2.91 1.77
CA PHE A 83 2.95 -4.17 1.11
C PHE A 83 4.06 -3.97 0.07
N GLY A 84 4.71 -5.05 -0.35
CA GLY A 84 5.80 -4.95 -1.31
C GLY A 84 6.45 -6.27 -1.67
N CYS A 85 7.16 -6.26 -2.79
CA CYS A 85 8.04 -7.34 -3.20
C CYS A 85 9.52 -6.96 -3.03
N TYR A 86 10.40 -7.93 -2.82
CA TYR A 86 11.82 -7.68 -2.66
C TYR A 86 12.67 -8.85 -3.20
N GLY A 87 13.93 -8.60 -3.57
CA GLY A 87 14.84 -9.69 -3.97
C GLY A 87 15.60 -10.29 -2.78
N TRP A 88 16.24 -9.42 -1.99
CA TRP A 88 17.18 -9.82 -0.93
C TRP A 88 16.70 -9.39 0.46
N SER A 89 16.92 -8.13 0.86
CA SER A 89 16.76 -7.66 2.25
C SER A 89 15.39 -7.03 2.58
N GLY A 90 14.68 -6.47 1.60
CA GLY A 90 13.26 -6.16 1.71
C GLY A 90 12.87 -5.02 2.66
N GLU A 91 13.56 -3.88 2.58
CA GLU A 91 13.38 -2.70 3.43
C GLU A 91 12.11 -1.90 3.13
N SER A 92 11.55 -2.02 1.92
CA SER A 92 10.49 -1.13 1.43
C SER A 92 9.30 -1.04 2.37
N VAL A 93 8.78 -2.17 2.85
CA VAL A 93 7.59 -2.23 3.71
C VAL A 93 7.81 -1.51 5.04
N LYS A 94 8.97 -1.71 5.68
CA LYS A 94 9.30 -1.02 6.94
C LYS A 94 9.39 0.49 6.73
N ILE A 95 10.00 0.92 5.63
CA ILE A 95 10.11 2.34 5.27
C ILE A 95 8.73 2.94 5.00
N LEU A 96 7.86 2.22 4.27
CA LEU A 96 6.49 2.65 4.00
C LEU A 96 5.70 2.82 5.29
N GLN A 97 5.73 1.85 6.20
CA GLN A 97 5.03 1.94 7.48
C GLN A 97 5.50 3.15 8.29
N ALA A 98 6.83 3.37 8.38
CA ALA A 98 7.37 4.52 9.09
C ALA A 98 6.92 5.85 8.48
N LYS A 99 7.01 5.99 7.15
CA LYS A 99 6.59 7.20 6.42
C LYS A 99 5.09 7.47 6.53
N LEU A 100 4.26 6.43 6.51
CA LEU A 100 2.81 6.55 6.70
C LEU A 100 2.45 6.96 8.14
N LYS A 101 3.14 6.40 9.15
CA LYS A 101 3.00 6.82 10.56
C LYS A 101 3.38 8.29 10.72
N GLU A 102 4.50 8.72 10.13
CA GLU A 102 4.92 10.13 10.11
C GLU A 102 3.92 11.06 9.41
N ALA A 103 3.16 10.54 8.44
CA ALA A 103 2.12 11.29 7.73
C ALA A 103 0.78 11.37 8.50
N GLY A 104 0.67 10.74 9.67
CA GLY A 104 -0.50 10.81 10.54
C GLY A 104 -1.55 9.71 10.31
N PHE A 105 -1.20 8.64 9.57
CA PHE A 105 -2.09 7.50 9.37
C PHE A 105 -2.02 6.52 10.56
N ASP A 106 -3.15 5.86 10.83
CA ASP A 106 -3.21 4.70 11.71
C ASP A 106 -2.74 3.46 10.93
N VAL A 107 -1.45 3.15 11.03
CA VAL A 107 -0.82 2.09 10.25
C VAL A 107 -0.94 0.76 10.97
N ILE A 108 -1.61 -0.20 10.36
CA ILE A 108 -1.71 -1.57 10.88
C ILE A 108 -0.35 -2.27 10.85
N ASP A 109 -0.12 -3.17 11.80
CA ASP A 109 1.14 -3.92 11.88
C ASP A 109 1.25 -5.00 10.80
N ASP A 110 0.11 -5.55 10.35
CA ASP A 110 0.05 -6.51 9.26
C ASP A 110 0.60 -5.91 7.96
N ASN A 111 1.41 -6.70 7.29
CA ASN A 111 2.05 -6.32 6.05
C ASN A 111 2.34 -7.54 5.20
N ILE A 112 2.45 -7.33 3.89
CA ILE A 112 2.80 -8.39 2.95
C ILE A 112 4.18 -8.09 2.37
N ARG A 113 5.12 -9.02 2.60
CA ARG A 113 6.49 -8.96 2.10
C ARG A 113 6.75 -10.22 1.30
N SER A 114 6.65 -10.10 -0.02
CA SER A 114 6.87 -11.22 -0.93
C SER A 114 8.30 -11.21 -1.48
N GLN A 115 8.97 -12.36 -1.45
CA GLN A 115 10.29 -12.50 -2.05
C GLN A 115 10.14 -12.80 -3.55
N TRP A 116 10.79 -12.01 -4.41
CA TRP A 116 10.68 -12.06 -5.86
C TRP A 116 9.25 -11.85 -6.36
N ASN A 117 8.64 -12.91 -6.91
CA ASN A 117 7.28 -12.90 -7.43
C ASN A 117 6.34 -13.46 -6.37
N PRO A 118 5.13 -12.90 -6.23
CA PRO A 118 4.21 -13.40 -5.22
C PRO A 118 3.73 -14.81 -5.49
N GLU A 119 3.77 -15.62 -4.43
CA GLU A 119 3.32 -17.01 -4.42
C GLU A 119 1.99 -17.16 -3.69
N GLU A 120 1.38 -18.35 -3.74
CA GLU A 120 0.11 -18.63 -3.06
C GLU A 120 0.16 -18.34 -1.56
N SER A 121 1.30 -18.59 -0.93
CA SER A 121 1.55 -18.29 0.49
C SER A 121 1.45 -16.79 0.80
N ASP A 122 1.95 -15.92 -0.09
CA ASP A 122 1.85 -14.47 0.05
C ASP A 122 0.39 -14.00 -0.07
N TYR A 123 -0.36 -14.59 -1.01
CA TYR A 123 -1.77 -14.26 -1.20
C TYR A 123 -2.65 -14.75 -0.05
N ALA A 124 -2.26 -15.81 0.65
CA ALA A 124 -2.98 -16.34 1.81
C ALA A 124 -2.97 -15.39 3.01
N ALA A 125 -2.02 -14.45 3.08
CA ALA A 125 -1.98 -13.41 4.12
C ALA A 125 -2.89 -12.20 3.82
N VAL A 126 -3.36 -12.06 2.57
CA VAL A 126 -4.18 -10.91 2.13
C VAL A 126 -5.52 -10.81 2.89
N PRO A 127 -6.28 -11.89 3.12
CA PRO A 127 -7.57 -11.80 3.82
C PRO A 127 -7.48 -11.20 5.22
N GLU A 128 -6.48 -11.60 6.02
CA GLU A 128 -6.29 -11.07 7.38
C GLU A 128 -5.85 -9.61 7.34
N LEU A 129 -4.95 -9.25 6.42
CA LEU A 129 -4.55 -7.86 6.23
C LEU A 129 -5.76 -6.96 5.90
N VAL A 130 -6.64 -7.42 5.00
CA VAL A 130 -7.84 -6.68 4.59
C VAL A 130 -8.81 -6.52 5.75
N LYS A 131 -9.02 -7.57 6.54
CA LYS A 131 -9.90 -7.53 7.72
C LYS A 131 -9.46 -6.47 8.71
N HIS A 132 -8.16 -6.42 9.05
CA HIS A 132 -7.63 -5.39 9.96
C HIS A 132 -7.63 -3.99 9.33
N LEU A 133 -7.45 -3.88 8.01
CA LEU A 133 -7.51 -2.60 7.30
C LEU A 133 -8.93 -1.99 7.31
N LEU A 134 -9.96 -2.82 7.13
CA LEU A 134 -11.37 -2.40 7.15
C LEU A 134 -11.88 -2.06 8.56
N GLY A 135 -11.37 -2.77 9.56
CA GLY A 135 -11.65 -2.54 10.98
C GLY A 135 -12.71 -3.44 11.55
#